data_AF-A0A150MS53-F1
#
_entry.id   AF-A0A150MS53-F1
#
_cell.length_a   1.000
_cell.length_b   1.000
_cell.length_c   1.000
_cell.angle_alpha   90.00
_cell.angle_beta   90.00
_cell.angle_gamma   90.00
#
_symmetry.space_group_name_H-M   'P 1'
#
loop_
_entity.id
_entity.type
_entity.pdbx_description
1 polymer ?
#
loop_
_entity_poly.entity_id
_entity_poly.type
_entity_poly.pdbx_seq_one_letter_code
_entity_poly.pdbx_strand_id
1 'polypeptide(L)'
;MQNQFSFLNEHTADSRVTAVFRRPSRRLVRCGDEPYSVVSAMIMMKVKEVIVVEGKDDTAAIRRAVDADTIETNGAAIGADVIERIRLAKERRGVIIFTDPDFPGEKIRRTIAEQVPGCKHAFLPREAAKAKNGKGIGVEHASPDDIRRALANVYEEAADWKEEITFTELVEAGLVGGNMARRRRQRLGEELKIGYANGRQFHKRLRVFRISRAAFYDALAQVIQEEAGDA
;
A
#
# COMPACT_ATOMS: atom_id res chain seq x y z
N MET A 1 39.87 -40.88 -24.20
CA MET A 1 40.83 -40.80 -25.32
C MET A 1 40.05 -40.70 -26.61
N GLN A 2 40.29 -39.61 -27.36
CA GLN A 2 40.24 -39.43 -28.83
C GLN A 2 39.11 -40.07 -29.66
N ASN A 3 38.58 -39.49 -30.74
CA ASN A 3 38.56 -38.15 -31.34
C ASN A 3 37.71 -38.30 -32.63
N GLN A 4 37.33 -37.18 -33.23
CA GLN A 4 36.98 -36.98 -34.65
C GLN A 4 35.50 -37.08 -35.13
N PHE A 5 34.97 -35.87 -35.32
CA PHE A 5 34.15 -35.37 -36.44
C PHE A 5 34.35 -36.08 -37.79
N SER A 6 33.26 -36.27 -38.56
CA SER A 6 33.13 -35.71 -39.93
C SER A 6 31.69 -35.78 -40.46
N PHE A 7 31.28 -34.68 -41.10
CA PHE A 7 30.08 -34.48 -41.91
C PHE A 7 30.10 -35.30 -43.21
N LEU A 8 28.92 -35.64 -43.77
CA LEU A 8 28.40 -35.13 -45.07
C LEU A 8 27.20 -35.92 -45.61
N ASN A 9 26.23 -35.14 -46.10
CA ASN A 9 25.38 -35.29 -47.30
C ASN A 9 24.18 -36.27 -47.39
N GLU A 10 23.01 -35.61 -47.47
CA GLU A 10 22.02 -35.65 -48.57
C GLU A 10 21.61 -37.01 -49.17
N HIS A 11 20.31 -37.33 -49.00
CA HIS A 11 19.57 -38.08 -50.01
C HIS A 11 18.18 -37.47 -50.25
N THR A 12 17.89 -37.39 -51.55
CA THR A 12 16.79 -36.81 -52.29
C THR A 12 15.52 -37.68 -52.31
N ALA A 13 14.39 -36.97 -52.33
CA ALA A 13 13.08 -37.22 -52.95
C ALA A 13 12.74 -38.60 -53.57
N ASP A 14 11.60 -39.15 -53.16
CA ASP A 14 10.47 -39.66 -53.99
C ASP A 14 9.34 -40.02 -52.99
N SER A 15 8.04 -39.84 -53.18
CA SER A 15 7.22 -40.18 -54.34
C SER A 15 5.75 -39.80 -54.09
N ARG A 16 5.04 -39.68 -55.20
CA ARG A 16 3.67 -39.21 -55.44
C ARG A 16 2.61 -40.07 -54.75
N VAL A 17 1.53 -39.47 -54.22
CA VAL A 17 0.15 -39.90 -54.51
C VAL A 17 -0.79 -38.69 -54.44
N THR A 18 -1.39 -38.37 -55.59
CA THR A 18 -2.49 -37.43 -55.77
C THR A 18 -3.80 -38.15 -55.44
N ALA A 19 -4.57 -37.67 -54.46
CA ALA A 19 -5.95 -38.10 -54.25
C ALA A 19 -6.86 -36.88 -54.19
N VAL A 20 -7.59 -36.66 -55.29
CA VAL A 20 -8.67 -35.69 -55.41
C VAL A 20 -9.91 -36.30 -54.76
N PHE A 21 -10.43 -35.69 -53.70
CA PHE A 21 -11.79 -35.96 -53.24
C PHE A 21 -12.53 -34.66 -52.93
N ARG A 22 -13.73 -34.55 -53.51
CA ARG A 22 -14.60 -33.38 -53.47
C ARG A 22 -15.18 -33.12 -52.08
N ARG A 23 -15.47 -31.83 -51.85
CA ARG A 23 -16.01 -31.16 -50.65
C ARG A 23 -17.14 -31.93 -49.93
N PRO A 24 -17.30 -31.65 -48.62
CA PRO A 24 -18.48 -30.86 -48.29
C PRO A 24 -18.16 -29.65 -47.41
N SER A 25 -18.85 -28.55 -47.71
CA SER A 25 -19.11 -27.44 -46.82
C SER A 25 -19.62 -27.98 -45.48
N ARG A 26 -18.73 -28.06 -44.48
CA ARG A 26 -19.12 -28.15 -43.07
C ARG A 26 -18.58 -26.92 -42.40
N ARG A 27 -19.52 -26.04 -42.07
CA ARG A 27 -19.42 -24.98 -41.07
C ARG A 27 -18.77 -25.58 -39.81
N LEU A 28 -17.46 -25.43 -39.70
CA LEU A 28 -16.73 -25.73 -38.47
C LEU A 28 -16.89 -24.51 -37.58
N VAL A 29 -17.82 -24.62 -36.63
CA VAL A 29 -17.87 -23.75 -35.47
C VAL A 29 -16.53 -23.95 -34.75
N ARG A 30 -15.62 -22.98 -34.86
CA ARG A 30 -14.50 -22.87 -33.91
C ARG A 30 -15.07 -22.28 -32.62
N CYS A 31 -15.56 -23.16 -31.74
CA CYS A 31 -15.39 -22.93 -30.32
C CYS A 31 -13.92 -23.25 -30.02
N GLY A 32 -13.17 -22.26 -29.56
CA GLY A 32 -11.76 -22.40 -29.24
C GLY A 32 -11.05 -21.06 -29.29
N ASP A 33 -10.80 -20.56 -28.08
CA ASP A 33 -9.61 -19.79 -27.71
C ASP A 33 -9.58 -18.28 -28.01
N GLU A 34 -10.38 -17.52 -27.25
CA GLU A 34 -9.97 -16.20 -26.76
C GLU A 34 -10.38 -16.03 -25.28
N PRO A 35 -9.73 -16.71 -24.31
CA PRO A 35 -9.79 -16.27 -22.93
C PRO A 35 -8.58 -15.33 -22.68
N TYR A 36 -8.84 -14.21 -22.01
CA TYR A 36 -7.83 -13.22 -21.56
C TYR A 36 -7.32 -12.22 -22.61
N SER A 37 -8.19 -11.30 -23.03
CA SER A 37 -7.72 -9.96 -23.38
C SER A 37 -8.05 -8.97 -22.27
N VAL A 38 -6.97 -8.51 -21.60
CA VAL A 38 -6.83 -7.20 -20.96
C VAL A 38 -7.77 -6.84 -19.80
N VAL A 39 -7.90 -7.72 -18.81
CA VAL A 39 -8.06 -7.25 -17.42
C VAL A 39 -6.76 -7.53 -16.66
N SER A 40 -5.67 -6.99 -17.19
CA SER A 40 -4.48 -6.70 -16.38
C SER A 40 -4.82 -5.54 -15.45
N ALA A 41 -5.78 -5.78 -14.54
CA ALA A 41 -5.86 -5.02 -13.32
C ALA A 41 -4.51 -5.24 -12.67
N MET A 42 -3.64 -4.23 -12.79
CA MET A 42 -2.37 -4.13 -12.09
C MET A 42 -2.69 -4.48 -10.63
N ILE A 43 -2.39 -5.72 -10.23
CA ILE A 43 -2.65 -6.18 -8.86
C ILE A 43 -1.66 -5.40 -8.02
N MET A 44 -2.09 -4.22 -7.57
CA MET A 44 -1.33 -3.45 -6.62
C MET A 44 -1.29 -4.29 -5.35
N MET A 45 -0.11 -4.81 -5.04
CA MET A 45 0.10 -5.63 -3.85
C MET A 45 -0.40 -4.83 -2.64
N LYS A 46 -1.39 -5.40 -1.93
CA LYS A 46 -1.95 -4.79 -0.73
C LYS A 46 -1.10 -5.13 0.47
N VAL A 47 -0.54 -4.10 1.09
CA VAL A 47 0.27 -4.24 2.30
C VAL A 47 -0.65 -4.13 3.52
N LYS A 48 -0.59 -5.14 4.39
CA LYS A 48 -1.40 -5.18 5.61
C LYS A 48 -0.95 -4.11 6.59
N GLU A 49 0.35 -3.96 6.77
CA GLU A 49 0.96 -3.06 7.74
C GLU A 49 0.83 -1.59 7.33
N VAL A 50 0.95 -0.71 8.32
CA VAL A 50 1.05 0.74 8.09
C VAL A 50 2.51 1.11 7.89
N ILE A 51 2.82 1.83 6.83
CA ILE A 51 4.19 2.24 6.50
C ILE A 51 4.48 3.63 7.07
N VAL A 52 5.46 3.74 7.94
CA VAL A 52 5.91 5.02 8.49
C VAL A 52 6.98 5.62 7.59
N VAL A 53 6.76 6.86 7.17
CA VAL A 53 7.64 7.63 6.29
C VAL A 53 7.93 9.01 6.85
N GLU A 54 8.96 9.67 6.33
CA GLU A 54 9.33 11.02 6.74
C GLU A 54 8.36 12.07 6.19
N GLY A 55 8.11 12.04 4.89
CA GLY A 55 7.40 13.09 4.17
C GLY A 55 6.24 12.64 3.26
N LYS A 56 5.65 13.64 2.61
CA LYS A 56 4.55 13.45 1.64
C LYS A 56 5.03 12.86 0.33
N ASP A 57 6.23 13.20 -0.09
CA ASP A 57 6.83 12.70 -1.33
C ASP A 57 7.13 11.20 -1.23
N ASP A 58 7.59 10.73 -0.07
CA ASP A 58 7.72 9.30 0.24
C ASP A 58 6.37 8.59 0.22
N THR A 59 5.36 9.21 0.83
CA THR A 59 3.98 8.70 0.77
C THR A 59 3.51 8.54 -0.68
N ALA A 60 3.82 9.50 -1.55
CA ALA A 60 3.47 9.42 -2.96
C ALA A 60 4.27 8.31 -3.67
N ALA A 61 5.55 8.13 -3.36
CA ALA A 61 6.38 7.06 -3.92
C ALA A 61 5.87 5.66 -3.54
N ILE A 62 5.51 5.45 -2.27
CA ILE A 62 4.95 4.20 -1.78
C ILE A 62 3.62 3.89 -2.47
N ARG A 63 2.70 4.87 -2.55
CA ARG A 63 1.39 4.65 -3.20
C ARG A 63 1.49 4.37 -4.69
N ARG A 64 2.56 4.79 -5.36
CA ARG A 64 2.85 4.39 -6.74
C ARG A 64 3.33 2.94 -6.86
N ALA A 65 3.84 2.36 -5.78
CA ALA A 65 4.45 1.04 -5.75
C ALA A 65 3.54 -0.06 -5.23
N VAL A 66 2.81 0.22 -4.14
CA VAL A 66 1.98 -0.72 -3.37
C VAL A 66 0.73 -0.03 -2.84
N ASP A 67 -0.35 -0.79 -2.63
CA ASP A 67 -1.54 -0.30 -1.93
C ASP A 67 -1.30 -0.44 -0.42
N ALA A 68 -0.77 0.62 0.19
CA ALA A 68 -0.42 0.67 1.60
C ALA A 68 -0.87 1.98 2.25
N ASP A 69 -1.27 1.88 3.52
CA ASP A 69 -1.54 3.04 4.35
C ASP A 69 -0.23 3.60 4.91
N THR A 70 -0.09 4.92 4.89
CA THR A 70 1.12 5.61 5.35
C THR A 70 0.86 6.53 6.54
N ILE A 71 1.83 6.61 7.46
CA ILE A 71 1.91 7.59 8.53
C ILE A 71 3.17 8.44 8.32
N GLU A 72 2.98 9.76 8.23
CA GLU A 72 4.06 10.73 8.05
C GLU A 72 4.57 11.21 9.42
N THR A 73 5.89 11.27 9.61
CA THR A 73 6.53 11.80 10.83
C THR A 73 6.78 13.32 10.77
N ASN A 74 6.73 13.93 9.57
CA ASN A 74 7.02 15.35 9.33
C ASN A 74 8.42 15.78 9.82
N GLY A 75 9.41 14.90 9.62
CA GLY A 75 10.82 15.12 9.98
C GLY A 75 11.29 14.28 11.17
N ALA A 76 12.48 14.65 11.69
CA ALA A 76 13.21 13.88 12.70
C ALA A 76 12.74 14.10 14.16
N ALA A 77 11.93 15.13 14.41
CA ALA A 77 11.34 15.39 15.72
C ALA A 77 9.94 14.77 15.76
N ILE A 78 9.87 13.53 16.25
CA ILE A 78 8.62 12.78 16.31
C ILE A 78 7.84 13.21 17.55
N GLY A 79 6.65 13.78 17.34
CA GLY A 79 5.73 14.14 18.42
C GLY A 79 5.13 12.91 19.14
N ALA A 80 4.73 13.09 20.40
CA ALA A 80 4.10 12.02 21.19
C ALA A 80 2.80 11.51 20.55
N ASP A 81 2.06 12.37 19.85
CA ASP A 81 0.86 11.99 19.10
C ASP A 81 1.17 11.02 17.94
N VAL A 82 2.32 11.20 17.28
CA VAL A 82 2.77 10.32 16.19
C VAL A 82 3.16 8.97 16.75
N ILE A 83 3.89 8.95 17.87
CA ILE A 83 4.30 7.72 18.55
C ILE A 83 3.08 6.90 18.99
N GLU A 84 2.09 7.52 19.61
CA GLU A 84 0.86 6.81 20.03
C GLU A 84 0.11 6.26 18.81
N ARG A 85 0.02 7.02 17.72
CA ARG A 85 -0.54 6.53 16.45
C ARG A 85 0.23 5.33 15.90
N ILE A 86 1.56 5.35 15.94
CA ILE A 86 2.39 4.23 15.50
C ILE A 86 2.14 3.01 16.40
N ARG A 87 2.05 3.20 17.71
CA ARG A 87 1.75 2.14 18.68
C ARG A 87 0.41 1.47 18.38
N LEU A 88 -0.66 2.25 18.21
CA LEU A 88 -2.00 1.73 17.90
C LEU A 88 -2.04 1.04 16.53
N ALA A 89 -1.37 1.60 15.53
CA ALA A 89 -1.26 0.98 14.21
C ALA A 89 -0.55 -0.38 14.29
N LYS A 90 0.51 -0.48 15.10
CA LYS A 90 1.24 -1.72 15.33
C LYS A 90 0.35 -2.77 16.00
N GLU A 91 -0.37 -2.40 17.06
CA GLU A 91 -1.26 -3.32 17.80
C GLU A 91 -2.37 -3.91 16.91
N ARG A 92 -2.87 -3.12 15.93
CA ARG A 92 -4.00 -3.54 15.09
C ARG A 92 -3.60 -4.22 13.78
N ARG A 93 -2.54 -3.75 13.13
CA ARG A 93 -2.15 -4.18 11.77
C ARG A 93 -0.69 -4.58 11.65
N GLY A 94 0.17 -4.02 12.49
CA GLY A 94 1.62 -4.02 12.30
C GLY A 94 2.08 -2.73 11.62
N VAL A 95 3.36 -2.40 11.85
CA VAL A 95 4.00 -1.20 11.31
C VAL A 95 5.30 -1.58 10.64
N ILE A 96 5.55 -1.01 9.46
CA ILE A 96 6.82 -1.08 8.76
C ILE A 96 7.44 0.32 8.73
N ILE A 97 8.64 0.47 9.27
CA ILE A 97 9.39 1.72 9.17
C ILE A 97 10.17 1.70 7.86
N PHE A 98 9.88 2.66 6.98
CA PHE A 98 10.54 2.81 5.70
C PHE A 98 11.00 4.26 5.52
N THR A 99 12.24 4.50 5.95
CA THR A 99 12.89 5.81 5.96
C THR A 99 14.16 5.79 5.11
N ASP A 100 14.66 6.98 4.81
CA ASP A 100 15.87 7.17 4.03
C ASP A 100 17.12 6.62 4.72
N PRO A 101 18.12 6.14 3.95
CA PRO A 101 19.39 5.69 4.49
C PRO A 101 20.32 6.87 4.78
N ASP A 102 19.80 7.91 5.43
CA ASP A 102 20.51 9.13 5.83
C ASP A 102 20.46 9.32 7.36
N PHE A 103 21.08 10.40 7.86
CA PHE A 103 21.15 10.66 9.30
C PHE A 103 19.78 10.98 9.93
N PRO A 104 18.94 11.86 9.36
CA PRO A 104 17.55 12.06 9.78
C PRO A 104 16.71 10.76 9.81
N GLY A 105 16.74 9.97 8.75
CA GLY A 105 15.98 8.73 8.61
C GLY A 105 16.38 7.65 9.61
N GLU A 106 17.69 7.54 9.90
CA GLU A 106 18.18 6.63 10.95
C GLU A 106 17.79 7.12 12.35
N LYS A 107 17.78 8.43 12.60
CA LYS A 107 17.31 9.00 13.86
C LYS A 107 15.84 8.69 14.09
N ILE A 108 14.99 8.87 13.06
CA ILE A 108 13.56 8.51 13.12
C ILE A 108 13.41 7.03 13.44
N ARG A 109 14.14 6.17 12.74
CA ARG A 109 14.12 4.72 12.93
C ARG A 109 14.46 4.33 14.36
N ARG A 110 15.54 4.89 14.92
CA ARG A 110 15.97 4.62 16.29
C ARG A 110 14.94 5.09 17.30
N THR A 111 14.43 6.32 17.16
CA THR A 111 13.43 6.86 18.09
C THR A 111 12.14 6.04 18.10
N ILE A 112 11.66 5.58 16.93
CA ILE A 112 10.46 4.73 16.88
C ILE A 112 10.75 3.34 17.44
N ALA A 113 11.91 2.75 17.13
CA ALA A 113 12.27 1.42 17.64
C ALA A 113 12.42 1.39 19.18
N GLU A 114 12.94 2.47 19.76
CA GLU A 114 13.06 2.64 21.22
C GLU A 114 11.68 2.78 21.90
N GLN A 115 10.78 3.58 21.32
CA GLN A 115 9.47 3.85 21.93
C GLN A 115 8.41 2.79 21.62
N VAL A 116 8.51 2.12 20.47
CA VAL A 116 7.58 1.10 19.99
C VAL A 116 8.37 -0.14 19.54
N PRO A 117 8.81 -0.99 20.47
CA PRO A 117 9.62 -2.16 20.15
C PRO A 117 8.81 -3.16 19.31
N GLY A 118 9.46 -3.87 18.39
CA GLY A 118 8.81 -4.88 17.53
C GLY A 118 8.14 -4.31 16.27
N CYS A 119 8.49 -3.09 15.86
CA CYS A 119 8.20 -2.62 14.51
C CYS A 119 9.01 -3.40 13.48
N LYS A 120 8.45 -3.62 12.29
CA LYS A 120 9.19 -4.18 11.16
C LYS A 120 9.99 -3.07 10.47
N HIS A 121 11.11 -3.43 9.85
CA HIS A 121 12.04 -2.47 9.27
C HIS A 121 12.31 -2.82 7.81
N ALA A 122 11.96 -1.90 6.91
CA ALA A 122 12.34 -1.98 5.50
C ALA A 122 13.51 -1.02 5.23
N PHE A 123 14.38 -1.41 4.32
CA PHE A 123 15.56 -0.64 3.92
C PHE A 123 15.64 -0.60 2.41
N LEU A 124 15.92 0.59 1.88
CA LEU A 124 16.18 0.79 0.47
C LEU A 124 17.68 0.63 0.19
N PRO A 125 18.09 -0.14 -0.83
CA PRO A 125 19.50 -0.17 -1.25
C PRO A 125 19.96 1.24 -1.62
N ARG A 126 21.19 1.61 -1.23
CA ARG A 126 21.73 2.97 -1.51
C ARG A 126 21.67 3.35 -2.99
N GLU A 127 21.90 2.41 -3.89
CA GLU A 127 21.82 2.66 -5.34
C GLU A 127 20.39 2.99 -5.81
N ALA A 128 19.38 2.40 -5.16
CA ALA A 128 17.97 2.66 -5.46
C ALA A 128 17.45 3.96 -4.83
N ALA A 129 18.08 4.41 -3.75
CA ALA A 129 17.75 5.67 -3.08
C ALA A 129 18.39 6.90 -3.75
N LYS A 130 19.41 6.72 -4.60
CA LYS A 130 20.12 7.83 -5.25
C LYS A 130 19.26 8.51 -6.30
N ALA A 131 19.23 9.84 -6.27
CA ALA A 131 18.66 10.65 -7.32
C ALA A 131 19.40 10.42 -8.66
N LYS A 132 18.66 10.44 -9.77
CA LYS A 132 19.24 10.25 -11.13
C LYS A 132 20.31 11.28 -11.51
N ASN A 133 20.29 12.44 -10.86
CA ASN A 133 21.27 13.52 -11.03
C ASN A 133 22.43 13.46 -10.00
N GLY A 134 22.48 12.43 -9.15
CA GLY A 134 23.46 12.27 -8.09
C GLY A 134 23.32 13.26 -6.91
N LYS A 135 22.30 14.12 -6.90
CA LYS A 135 22.08 15.16 -5.89
C LYS A 135 20.87 14.87 -5.01
N GLY A 136 20.93 13.77 -4.26
CA GLY A 136 19.89 13.40 -3.30
C GLY A 136 19.87 11.91 -3.04
N ILE A 137 19.52 11.54 -1.81
CA ILE A 137 19.26 10.16 -1.41
C ILE A 137 17.89 10.19 -0.73
N GLY A 138 16.93 9.44 -1.24
CA GLY A 138 15.57 9.43 -0.70
C GLY A 138 14.65 8.37 -1.29
N VAL A 139 13.64 7.95 -0.52
CA VAL A 139 12.58 7.02 -0.96
C VAL A 139 11.76 7.63 -2.09
N GLU A 140 11.60 8.95 -2.12
CA GLU A 140 10.94 9.68 -3.21
C GLU A 140 11.54 9.41 -4.60
N HIS A 141 12.85 9.12 -4.67
CA HIS A 141 13.58 8.85 -5.91
C HIS A 141 13.55 7.38 -6.33
N ALA A 142 13.12 6.48 -5.43
CA ALA A 142 13.09 5.05 -5.68
C ALA A 142 12.11 4.69 -6.80
N SER A 143 12.47 3.69 -7.59
CA SER A 143 11.51 3.12 -8.53
C SER A 143 10.43 2.32 -7.77
N PRO A 144 9.20 2.20 -8.33
CA PRO A 144 8.17 1.34 -7.74
C PRO A 144 8.65 -0.11 -7.51
N ASP A 145 9.51 -0.62 -8.40
CA ASP A 145 10.10 -1.96 -8.25
C ASP A 145 11.08 -2.06 -7.09
N ASP A 146 11.89 -1.02 -6.85
CA ASP A 146 12.80 -0.97 -5.70
C ASP A 146 12.03 -0.96 -4.38
N ILE A 147 10.94 -0.19 -4.31
CA ILE A 147 10.05 -0.15 -3.14
C ILE A 147 9.42 -1.53 -2.92
N ARG A 148 8.90 -2.17 -3.97
CA ARG A 148 8.35 -3.53 -3.88
C ARG A 148 9.40 -4.53 -3.38
N ARG A 149 10.64 -4.46 -3.89
CA ARG A 149 11.75 -5.32 -3.44
C ARG A 149 12.13 -5.07 -1.97
N ALA A 150 12.21 -3.81 -1.55
CA ALA A 150 12.53 -3.44 -0.18
C ALA A 150 11.45 -3.94 0.81
N LEU A 151 10.19 -3.90 0.38
CA LEU A 151 9.06 -4.35 1.16
C LEU A 151 8.91 -5.89 1.13
N ALA A 152 9.23 -6.57 0.02
CA ALA A 152 8.98 -8.01 -0.20
C ALA A 152 9.49 -8.94 0.91
N ASN A 153 10.57 -8.55 1.60
CA ASN A 153 11.16 -9.36 2.67
C ASN A 153 10.49 -9.14 4.05
N VAL A 154 9.53 -8.21 4.13
CA VAL A 154 9.08 -7.63 5.40
C VAL A 154 7.56 -7.62 5.56
N TYR A 155 6.78 -7.35 4.49
CA TYR A 155 5.33 -7.25 4.62
C TYR A 155 4.60 -8.60 4.57
N GLU A 156 3.41 -8.61 5.17
CA GLU A 156 2.41 -9.65 4.97
C GLU A 156 1.34 -9.16 3.99
N GLU A 157 0.95 -10.02 3.05
CA GLU A 157 -0.18 -9.72 2.16
C GLU A 157 -1.45 -9.50 2.98
N ALA A 158 -2.13 -8.39 2.74
CA ALA A 158 -3.38 -8.09 3.42
C ALA A 158 -4.50 -8.97 2.85
N ALA A 159 -5.21 -9.68 3.73
CA ALA A 159 -6.58 -10.09 3.42
C ALA A 159 -7.45 -8.85 3.15
N ASP A 160 -8.42 -8.98 2.25
CA ASP A 160 -9.36 -7.90 1.91
C ASP A 160 -10.15 -7.45 3.15
N TRP A 161 -9.65 -6.42 3.83
CA TRP A 161 -10.40 -5.74 4.88
C TRP A 161 -11.39 -4.78 4.24
N LYS A 162 -12.67 -4.98 4.49
CA LYS A 162 -13.73 -4.08 4.03
C LYS A 162 -13.82 -2.89 4.96
N GLU A 163 -13.80 -1.71 4.37
CA GLU A 163 -14.12 -0.47 5.04
C GLU A 163 -15.56 -0.50 5.56
N GLU A 164 -15.73 -0.33 6.87
CA GLU A 164 -17.04 -0.38 7.51
C GLU A 164 -17.74 0.98 7.58
N ILE A 165 -16.97 2.07 7.48
CA ILE A 165 -17.46 3.45 7.68
C ILE A 165 -17.33 4.23 6.38
N THR A 166 -18.45 4.70 5.86
CA THR A 166 -18.45 5.44 4.58
C THR A 166 -18.23 6.94 4.79
N PHE A 167 -17.77 7.64 3.75
CA PHE A 167 -17.64 9.10 3.82
C PHE A 167 -19.00 9.80 4.04
N THR A 168 -20.08 9.23 3.51
CA THR A 168 -21.46 9.72 3.72
C THR A 168 -21.84 9.69 5.20
N GLU A 169 -21.50 8.61 5.91
CA GLU A 169 -21.77 8.50 7.35
C GLU A 169 -21.04 9.58 8.16
N LEU A 170 -19.84 10.00 7.74
CA LEU A 170 -19.16 11.13 8.38
C LEU A 170 -19.89 12.45 8.18
N VAL A 171 -20.51 12.65 7.01
CA VAL A 171 -21.33 13.84 6.73
C VAL A 171 -22.60 13.80 7.59
N GLU A 172 -23.29 12.66 7.64
CA GLU A 172 -24.50 12.45 8.46
C GLU A 172 -24.22 12.61 9.96
N ALA A 173 -23.06 12.15 10.43
CA ALA A 173 -22.58 12.35 11.81
C ALA A 173 -22.23 13.82 12.14
N GLY A 174 -22.29 14.73 11.17
CA GLY A 174 -21.96 16.14 11.34
C GLY A 174 -20.46 16.40 11.54
N LEU A 175 -19.59 15.48 11.10
CA LEU A 175 -18.13 15.65 11.15
C LEU A 175 -17.58 16.46 9.97
N VAL A 176 -18.43 16.80 8.99
CA VAL A 176 -18.09 17.57 7.80
C VAL A 176 -19.14 18.66 7.57
N GLY A 177 -18.71 19.87 7.18
CA GLY A 177 -19.58 20.98 6.76
C GLY A 177 -20.24 21.78 7.90
N GLY A 178 -20.60 21.15 9.02
CA GLY A 178 -21.26 21.85 10.14
C GLY A 178 -20.34 22.73 11.00
N ASN A 179 -20.90 23.70 11.71
CA ASN A 179 -20.14 24.59 12.61
C ASN A 179 -19.43 23.82 13.73
N MET A 180 -20.03 22.74 14.23
CA MET A 180 -19.45 21.85 15.24
C MET A 180 -18.49 20.80 14.66
N ALA A 181 -18.41 20.65 13.33
CA ALA A 181 -17.65 19.60 12.68
C ALA A 181 -16.16 19.59 13.06
N ARG A 182 -15.56 20.79 13.25
CA ARG A 182 -14.17 20.90 13.69
C ARG A 182 -13.98 20.40 15.12
N ARG A 183 -14.84 20.82 16.04
CA ARG A 183 -14.79 20.44 17.46
C ARG A 183 -15.02 18.94 17.62
N ARG A 184 -16.04 18.40 16.96
CA ARG A 184 -16.32 16.95 16.94
C ARG A 184 -15.15 16.14 16.43
N ARG A 185 -14.53 16.53 15.30
CA ARG A 185 -13.35 15.84 14.77
C ARG A 185 -12.15 15.88 15.71
N GLN A 186 -11.97 16.97 16.45
CA GLN A 186 -10.92 17.07 17.44
C GLN A 186 -11.17 16.12 18.61
N ARG A 187 -12.33 16.21 19.26
CA ARG A 187 -12.70 15.37 20.40
C ARG A 187 -12.75 13.89 20.02
N LEU A 188 -13.39 13.54 18.91
CA LEU A 188 -13.45 12.17 18.43
C LEU A 188 -12.06 11.62 18.04
N GLY A 189 -11.18 12.48 17.51
CA GLY A 189 -9.80 12.12 17.21
C GLY A 189 -8.96 11.86 18.46
N GLU A 190 -9.22 12.60 19.55
CA GLU A 190 -8.63 12.37 20.88
C GLU A 190 -9.16 11.07 21.49
N GLU A 191 -10.48 10.86 21.47
CA GLU A 191 -11.14 9.66 22.03
C GLU A 191 -10.68 8.38 21.33
N LEU A 192 -10.70 8.37 19.99
CA LEU A 192 -10.20 7.23 19.20
C LEU A 192 -8.67 7.16 19.14
N LYS A 193 -7.96 8.15 19.73
CA LYS A 193 -6.50 8.30 19.70
C LYS A 193 -5.88 8.29 18.29
N ILE A 194 -6.65 8.72 17.30
CA ILE A 194 -6.20 8.87 15.90
C ILE A 194 -5.74 10.29 15.58
N GLY A 195 -5.90 11.21 16.54
CA GLY A 195 -5.52 12.63 16.47
C GLY A 195 -6.43 13.45 15.55
N TYR A 196 -6.27 14.78 15.60
CA TYR A 196 -7.03 15.70 14.77
C TYR A 196 -6.67 15.61 13.29
N ALA A 197 -7.68 15.68 12.42
CA ALA A 197 -7.52 15.70 10.97
C ALA A 197 -8.67 16.46 10.28
N ASN A 198 -8.44 16.89 9.03
CA ASN A 198 -9.52 17.37 8.14
C ASN A 198 -10.50 16.21 7.83
N GLY A 199 -11.73 16.50 7.37
CA GLY A 199 -12.75 15.45 7.18
C GLY A 199 -12.31 14.26 6.30
N ARG A 200 -11.66 14.53 5.17
CA ARG A 200 -11.14 13.45 4.28
C ARG A 200 -9.99 12.68 4.94
N GLN A 201 -9.08 13.37 5.60
CA GLN A 201 -7.95 12.75 6.28
C GLN A 201 -8.40 11.97 7.52
N PHE A 202 -9.46 12.41 8.19
CA PHE A 202 -10.07 11.72 9.32
C PHE A 202 -10.71 10.42 8.86
N HIS A 203 -11.48 10.44 7.77
CA HIS A 203 -12.01 9.23 7.12
C HIS A 203 -10.89 8.24 6.78
N LYS A 204 -9.82 8.73 6.14
CA LYS A 204 -8.64 7.90 5.85
C LYS A 204 -8.04 7.29 7.11
N ARG A 205 -7.94 8.04 8.21
CA ARG A 205 -7.42 7.51 9.49
C ARG A 205 -8.31 6.42 10.06
N LEU A 206 -9.64 6.57 10.04
CA LEU A 206 -10.56 5.51 10.47
C LEU A 206 -10.29 4.19 9.72
N ARG A 207 -10.07 4.28 8.40
CA ARG A 207 -9.68 3.15 7.55
C ARG A 207 -8.30 2.58 7.93
N VAL A 208 -7.29 3.43 8.08
CA VAL A 208 -5.92 3.02 8.47
C VAL A 208 -5.94 2.23 9.76
N PHE A 209 -6.65 2.73 10.77
CA PHE A 209 -6.74 2.11 12.09
C PHE A 209 -7.76 0.98 12.18
N ARG A 210 -8.47 0.64 11.09
CA ARG A 210 -9.53 -0.38 11.07
C ARG A 210 -10.53 -0.21 12.22
N ILE A 211 -10.98 1.03 12.41
CA ILE A 211 -11.98 1.35 13.42
C ILE A 211 -13.28 0.69 13.00
N SER A 212 -13.85 -0.14 13.88
CA SER A 212 -15.15 -0.75 13.63
C SER A 212 -16.25 0.30 13.68
N ARG A 213 -17.35 0.02 12.98
CA ARG A 213 -18.52 0.91 12.98
C ARG A 213 -19.04 1.13 14.41
N ALA A 214 -19.08 0.08 15.24
CA ALA A 214 -19.48 0.16 16.64
C ALA A 214 -18.59 1.12 17.44
N ALA A 215 -17.27 0.92 17.42
CA ALA A 215 -16.34 1.78 18.15
C ALA A 215 -16.41 3.26 17.73
N PHE A 216 -16.68 3.51 16.44
CA PHE A 216 -16.89 4.87 15.93
C PHE A 216 -18.16 5.52 16.50
N TYR A 217 -19.30 4.83 16.47
CA TYR A 217 -20.55 5.40 16.97
C TYR A 217 -20.59 5.50 18.50
N ASP A 218 -19.95 4.58 19.22
CA ASP A 218 -19.83 4.65 20.67
C ASP A 218 -19.04 5.90 21.10
N ALA A 219 -17.87 6.12 20.47
CA ALA A 219 -17.07 7.32 20.71
C ALA A 219 -17.79 8.60 20.27
N LEU A 220 -18.53 8.55 19.14
CA LEU A 220 -19.34 9.68 18.68
C LEU A 220 -20.46 10.04 19.66
N ALA A 221 -21.13 9.04 20.23
CA ALA A 221 -22.19 9.25 21.22
C ALA A 221 -21.65 9.93 22.48
N GLN A 222 -20.47 9.53 22.95
CA GLN A 222 -19.79 10.18 24.06
C GLN A 222 -19.46 11.65 23.76
N VAL A 223 -18.90 11.95 22.57
CA VAL A 223 -18.60 13.33 22.16
C VAL A 223 -19.87 14.18 22.08
N ILE A 224 -20.97 13.64 21.57
CA ILE A 224 -22.26 14.35 21.51
C ILE A 224 -22.82 14.61 22.91
N GLN A 225 -22.67 13.68 23.85
CA GLN A 225 -23.08 13.87 25.24
C GLN A 225 -22.26 14.96 25.94
N GLU A 226 -20.94 14.97 25.75
CA GLU A 226 -20.05 16.04 26.24
C GLU A 226 -20.46 17.40 25.66
N GLU A 227 -20.74 17.47 24.36
CA GLU A 227 -21.23 18.70 23.72
C GLU A 227 -22.54 19.22 24.31
N ALA A 228 -23.46 18.31 24.68
CA ALA A 228 -24.74 18.67 25.28
C ALA A 228 -24.63 19.06 26.77
N GLY A 229 -23.60 18.57 27.49
CA GLY A 229 -23.32 18.96 28.87
C GLY A 229 -22.56 20.29 29.00
N ASP A 230 -21.86 20.70 27.95
CA ASP A 230 -21.10 21.96 27.86
C ASP A 230 -21.93 23.15 27.30
N ALA A 231 -23.18 22.93 26.92
CA ALA A 231 -24.09 23.91 26.32
C ALA A 231 -25.09 24.48 27.35
#